data_AF-A0A7L5ZDM1-F1
#
_entry.id   AF-A0A7L5ZDM1-F1
#
_cell.length_a   1.000
_cell.length_b   1.000
_cell.length_c   1.000
_cell.angle_alpha   90.00
_cell.angle_beta   90.00
_cell.angle_gamma   90.00
#
_symmetry.space_group_name_H-M   'P 1'
#
loop_
_entity.id
_entity.type
_entity.pdbx_description
1 polymer ?
#
loop_
_entity_poly.entity_id
_entity_poly.type
_entity_poly.pdbx_seq_one_letter_code
_entity_poly.pdbx_strand_id
1 'polypeptide(L)'
;MAWPLWVELWVVSFAIAWASSGLGLLLSSRVSTSEQVMPLMVLVLMFQLVMSGGVLDVTGPGVNQVSLTALSRWGFAAGAASLDFNRSITCNAEILITAKEDEEVNKKTKEVTDEQNQKAADNATKNGLPIPTPKAPKVQHRQVDCATVADQDPLWEATGLRWLGNLLALGFWTTAYLVGTYFSLRRTARR
;
A
#
# COMPACT_ATOMS: atom_id res chain seq x y z
N MET A 1 -5.53 -16.74 5.85
CA MET A 1 -7.01 -16.95 5.86
C MET A 1 -7.36 -18.28 5.20
N ALA A 2 -8.53 -18.87 5.49
CA ALA A 2 -8.99 -20.14 4.91
C ALA A 2 -10.08 -19.98 3.82
N TRP A 3 -10.46 -18.75 3.46
CA TRP A 3 -11.50 -18.51 2.46
C TRP A 3 -10.88 -18.34 1.08
N PRO A 4 -11.58 -18.74 0.00
CA PRO A 4 -11.08 -18.54 -1.34
C PRO A 4 -11.10 -17.03 -1.69
N LEU A 5 -10.04 -16.57 -2.33
CA LEU A 5 -9.77 -15.15 -2.61
C LEU A 5 -10.91 -14.44 -3.36
N TRP A 6 -11.61 -15.15 -4.24
CA TRP A 6 -12.76 -14.60 -4.95
C TRP A 6 -13.93 -14.26 -4.03
N VAL A 7 -14.15 -15.02 -2.95
CA VAL A 7 -15.21 -14.72 -1.96
C VAL A 7 -14.81 -13.49 -1.15
N GLU A 8 -13.56 -13.39 -0.72
CA GLU A 8 -13.10 -12.22 0.04
C GLU A 8 -13.31 -10.93 -0.75
N LEU A 9 -12.86 -10.90 -2.01
CA LEU A 9 -13.02 -9.74 -2.89
C LEU A 9 -14.49 -9.45 -3.22
N TRP A 10 -15.32 -10.47 -3.38
CA TRP A 10 -16.76 -10.29 -3.57
C TRP A 10 -17.42 -9.64 -2.35
N VAL A 11 -17.10 -10.11 -1.14
CA VAL A 11 -17.62 -9.53 0.12
C VAL A 11 -17.15 -8.09 0.29
N VAL A 12 -15.88 -7.80 0.03
CA VAL A 12 -15.34 -6.42 0.11
C VAL A 12 -16.04 -5.52 -0.90
N SER A 13 -16.19 -5.96 -2.15
CA SER A 13 -16.86 -5.20 -3.22
C SER A 13 -18.34 -4.93 -2.90
N PHE A 14 -19.02 -5.92 -2.35
CA PHE A 14 -20.41 -5.80 -1.94
C PHE A 14 -20.57 -4.81 -0.78
N ALA A 15 -19.71 -4.89 0.24
CA ALA A 15 -19.73 -3.98 1.38
C ALA A 15 -19.45 -2.52 0.97
N ILE A 16 -18.43 -2.29 0.12
CA ILE A 16 -18.11 -0.94 -0.34
C ILE A 16 -19.19 -0.36 -1.26
N ALA A 17 -19.84 -1.19 -2.07
CA ALA A 17 -20.97 -0.78 -2.91
C ALA A 17 -22.15 -0.29 -2.05
N TRP A 18 -22.53 -1.06 -1.04
CA TRP A 18 -23.58 -0.67 -0.09
C TRP A 18 -23.26 0.63 0.64
N ALA A 19 -22.02 0.77 1.10
CA ALA A 19 -21.60 1.97 1.78
C ALA A 19 -21.60 3.21 0.85
N SER A 20 -21.22 3.03 -0.41
CA SER A 20 -21.26 4.07 -1.44
C SER A 20 -22.70 4.49 -1.77
N SER A 21 -23.63 3.53 -1.86
CA SER A 21 -25.05 3.83 -2.01
C SER A 21 -25.59 4.64 -0.82
N GLY A 22 -25.21 4.28 0.42
CA GLY A 22 -25.57 5.03 1.62
C GLY A 22 -25.08 6.48 1.60
N LEU A 23 -23.84 6.70 1.16
CA LEU A 23 -23.28 8.04 0.99
C LEU A 23 -23.99 8.84 -0.10
N GLY A 24 -24.30 8.21 -1.24
CA GLY A 24 -25.04 8.86 -2.33
C GLY A 24 -26.44 9.31 -1.91
N LEU A 25 -27.17 8.47 -1.16
CA LEU A 25 -28.47 8.81 -0.58
C LEU A 25 -28.35 9.99 0.39
N LEU A 26 -27.31 10.00 1.23
CA LEU A 26 -27.07 11.07 2.18
C LEU A 26 -26.83 12.41 1.47
N LEU A 27 -26.00 12.42 0.43
CA LEU A 27 -25.74 13.61 -0.38
C LEU A 27 -27.01 14.08 -1.10
N SER A 28 -27.78 13.16 -1.67
CA SER A 28 -29.07 13.48 -2.31
C SER A 28 -30.05 14.13 -1.34
N SER A 29 -30.08 13.71 -0.07
CA SER A 29 -30.95 14.33 0.95
C SER A 29 -30.48 15.69 1.46
N ARG A 30 -29.20 16.04 1.25
CA ARG A 30 -28.62 17.32 1.72
C ARG A 30 -28.65 18.42 0.68
N VAL A 31 -28.65 18.08 -0.61
CA VAL A 31 -28.61 19.05 -1.70
C VAL A 31 -29.98 19.16 -2.33
N SER A 32 -30.50 20.38 -2.42
CA SER A 32 -31.84 20.66 -2.97
C SER A 32 -31.85 20.89 -4.49
N THR A 33 -30.70 21.18 -5.11
CA THR A 33 -30.62 21.68 -6.48
C THR A 33 -29.64 20.87 -7.34
N SER A 34 -30.08 20.42 -8.51
CA SER A 34 -29.30 19.55 -9.42
C SER A 34 -27.95 20.14 -9.85
N GLU A 35 -27.88 21.47 -10.01
CA GLU A 35 -26.65 22.18 -10.41
C GLU A 35 -25.57 22.14 -9.32
N GLN A 36 -25.96 21.95 -8.06
CA GLN A 36 -25.03 21.85 -6.93
C GLN A 36 -24.58 20.41 -6.65
N VAL A 37 -25.39 19.41 -7.03
CA VAL A 37 -25.07 17.99 -6.83
C VAL A 37 -23.85 17.60 -7.65
N MET A 38 -23.78 18.06 -8.91
CA MET A 38 -22.71 17.70 -9.84
C MET A 38 -21.31 18.07 -9.31
N PRO A 39 -21.01 19.34 -8.94
CA PRO A 39 -19.70 19.69 -8.39
C PRO A 39 -19.44 19.06 -7.03
N LEU A 40 -20.46 18.96 -6.16
CA LEU A 40 -20.29 18.41 -4.82
C LEU A 40 -19.88 16.92 -4.84
N MET A 41 -20.55 16.11 -5.67
CA MET A 41 -20.22 14.70 -5.84
C MET A 41 -18.77 14.52 -6.29
N VAL A 42 -18.32 15.31 -7.26
CA VAL A 42 -16.94 15.24 -7.76
C VAL A 42 -15.95 15.54 -6.64
N LEU A 43 -16.17 16.61 -5.86
CA LEU A 43 -15.28 16.96 -4.75
C LEU A 43 -15.21 15.85 -3.70
N VAL A 44 -16.35 15.24 -3.36
CA VAL A 44 -16.41 14.13 -2.39
C VAL A 44 -15.66 12.90 -2.92
N LEU A 45 -15.81 12.57 -4.20
CA LEU A 45 -15.11 11.44 -4.82
C LEU A 45 -13.61 11.70 -4.92
N MET A 46 -13.20 12.91 -5.32
CA MET A 46 -11.78 13.29 -5.36
C MET A 46 -11.15 13.20 -3.96
N PHE A 47 -11.84 13.70 -2.93
CA PHE A 47 -11.40 13.58 -1.55
C PHE A 47 -11.23 12.10 -1.13
N GLN A 48 -12.20 11.25 -1.47
CA GLN A 48 -12.11 9.82 -1.19
C GLN A 48 -10.94 9.14 -1.91
N LEU A 49 -10.67 9.48 -3.17
CA LEU A 49 -9.55 8.90 -3.91
C LEU A 49 -8.21 9.27 -3.27
N VAL A 50 -8.02 10.55 -2.93
CA VAL A 50 -6.79 11.03 -2.30
C VAL A 50 -6.60 10.39 -0.91
N MET A 51 -7.66 10.23 -0.14
CA MET A 51 -7.61 9.66 1.21
C MET A 51 -7.67 8.11 1.24
N SER A 52 -7.69 7.43 0.09
CA SER A 52 -7.81 5.96 0.01
C SER A 52 -6.57 5.20 0.50
N GLY A 53 -5.39 5.85 0.52
CA GLY A 53 -4.12 5.22 0.85
C GLY A 53 -3.42 4.51 -0.30
N GLY A 54 -4.03 4.45 -1.49
CA GLY A 54 -3.39 3.83 -2.66
C GLY A 54 -2.50 4.78 -3.47
N VAL A 55 -2.81 6.08 -3.49
CA VAL A 55 -2.10 7.08 -4.33
C VAL A 55 -1.05 7.86 -3.54
N LEU A 56 -1.38 8.20 -2.30
CA LEU A 56 -0.51 8.88 -1.38
C LEU A 56 -0.47 8.10 -0.08
N ASP A 57 0.70 8.06 0.54
CA ASP A 57 0.82 7.54 1.90
C ASP A 57 0.10 8.50 2.87
N VAL A 58 -0.91 7.97 3.56
CA VAL A 58 -1.75 8.68 4.54
C VAL A 58 -1.49 8.19 5.96
N THR A 59 -0.40 7.47 6.20
CA THR A 59 0.02 7.00 7.53
C THR A 59 0.55 8.12 8.44
N GLY A 60 0.83 9.31 7.89
CA GLY A 60 1.33 10.47 8.64
C GLY A 60 0.39 10.94 9.77
N PRO A 61 0.94 11.48 10.88
CA PRO A 61 0.17 11.96 12.02
C PRO A 61 -0.79 13.09 11.61
N GLY A 62 -2.04 13.03 12.11
CA GLY A 62 -3.12 13.95 11.74
C GLY A 62 -3.89 13.52 10.49
N VAL A 63 -3.19 13.24 9.39
CA VAL A 63 -3.81 12.80 8.13
C VAL A 63 -4.41 11.41 8.27
N ASN A 64 -3.78 10.52 9.05
CA ASN A 64 -4.32 9.20 9.33
C ASN A 64 -5.72 9.26 9.97
N GLN A 65 -5.97 10.18 10.91
CA GLN A 65 -7.29 10.27 11.53
C GLN A 65 -8.38 10.75 10.56
N VAL A 66 -8.02 11.64 9.64
CA VAL A 66 -8.93 12.14 8.61
C VAL A 66 -9.18 11.06 7.56
N SER A 67 -8.15 10.31 7.16
CA SER A 67 -8.29 9.23 6.17
C SER A 67 -9.17 8.09 6.69
N LEU A 68 -9.18 7.82 8.00
CA LEU A 68 -10.12 6.89 8.64
C LEU A 68 -11.59 7.31 8.54
N THR A 69 -11.90 8.55 8.15
CA THR A 69 -13.28 8.97 7.84
C THR A 69 -13.67 8.71 6.39
N ALA A 70 -12.68 8.55 5.50
CA ALA A 70 -12.93 8.27 4.10
C ALA A 70 -13.34 6.81 3.93
N LEU A 71 -14.53 6.60 3.37
CA LEU A 71 -15.05 5.26 3.11
C LEU A 71 -14.11 4.41 2.25
N SER A 72 -13.51 5.05 1.24
CA SER A 72 -12.54 4.45 0.32
C SER A 72 -11.32 3.86 1.04
N ARG A 73 -10.88 4.45 2.15
CA ARG A 73 -9.71 3.99 2.92
C ARG A 73 -9.91 2.59 3.47
N TRP A 74 -11.08 2.32 4.04
CA TRP A 74 -11.43 1.03 4.63
C TRP A 74 -11.69 -0.03 3.56
N GLY A 75 -12.36 0.33 2.46
CA GLY A 75 -12.59 -0.57 1.32
C GLY A 75 -11.28 -0.97 0.63
N PHE A 76 -10.40 0.00 0.40
CA PHE A 76 -9.08 -0.24 -0.17
C PHE A 76 -8.21 -1.09 0.76
N ALA A 77 -8.18 -0.78 2.06
CA ALA A 77 -7.46 -1.57 3.05
C ALA A 77 -7.95 -3.03 3.12
N ALA A 78 -9.26 -3.27 3.08
CA ALA A 78 -9.81 -4.63 3.09
C ALA A 78 -9.41 -5.43 1.84
N GLY A 79 -9.43 -4.81 0.66
CA GLY A 79 -8.96 -5.44 -0.58
C GLY A 79 -7.45 -5.68 -0.60
N ALA A 80 -6.67 -4.70 -0.13
CA ALA A 80 -5.21 -4.79 -0.03
C ALA A 80 -4.76 -5.89 0.95
N ALA A 81 -5.50 -6.08 2.05
CA ALA A 81 -5.27 -7.17 2.99
C ALA A 81 -5.58 -8.56 2.39
N SER A 82 -6.64 -8.67 1.57
CA SER A 82 -6.95 -9.92 0.86
C SER A 82 -5.93 -10.29 -0.22
N LEU A 83 -5.31 -9.29 -0.85
CA LEU A 83 -4.30 -9.47 -1.89
C LEU A 83 -2.86 -9.45 -1.36
N ASP A 84 -2.67 -9.23 -0.06
CA ASP A 84 -1.37 -9.07 0.60
C ASP A 84 -0.45 -8.08 -0.14
N PHE A 85 -0.89 -6.82 -0.24
CA PHE A 85 -0.14 -5.76 -0.93
C PHE A 85 1.20 -5.43 -0.29
N ASN A 86 1.31 -5.56 1.05
CA ASN A 86 2.58 -5.36 1.75
C ASN A 86 3.67 -6.30 1.23
N ARG A 87 3.32 -7.57 0.98
CA ARG A 87 4.27 -8.51 0.39
C ARG A 87 4.40 -8.34 -1.12
N SER A 88 3.28 -8.28 -1.83
CA SER A 88 3.26 -8.37 -3.29
C SER A 88 3.74 -7.10 -3.99
N ILE A 89 3.55 -5.94 -3.41
CA ILE A 89 3.95 -4.65 -3.97
C ILE A 89 5.19 -4.13 -3.23
N THR A 90 5.07 -3.90 -1.92
CA THR A 90 6.13 -3.22 -1.15
C THR A 90 7.39 -4.07 -1.01
N CYS A 91 7.28 -5.33 -0.57
CA CYS A 91 8.46 -6.18 -0.46
C CYS A 91 9.10 -6.51 -1.82
N ASN A 92 8.29 -6.85 -2.82
CA ASN A 92 8.83 -7.16 -4.15
C ASN A 92 9.54 -5.96 -4.79
N ALA A 93 9.08 -4.74 -4.55
CA ALA A 93 9.78 -3.53 -4.99
C ALA A 93 11.16 -3.42 -4.33
N GLU A 94 11.25 -3.63 -3.01
CA GLU A 94 12.51 -3.59 -2.27
C GLU A 94 13.51 -4.68 -2.73
N ILE A 95 13.01 -5.88 -3.02
CA ILE A 95 13.80 -6.97 -3.61
C ILE A 95 14.41 -6.54 -4.93
N LEU A 96 13.64 -5.88 -5.81
CA LEU A 96 14.13 -5.41 -7.11
C LEU A 96 15.17 -4.30 -6.97
N ILE A 97 14.97 -3.37 -6.03
CA ILE A 97 15.95 -2.31 -5.75
C ILE A 97 17.25 -2.92 -5.23
N THR A 98 17.16 -3.80 -4.24
CA THR A 98 18.30 -4.49 -3.63
C THR A 98 19.04 -5.34 -4.65
N ALA A 99 18.34 -6.06 -5.53
CA ALA A 99 18.94 -6.87 -6.58
C ALA A 99 19.73 -6.04 -7.60
N LYS A 100 19.21 -4.87 -8.00
CA LYS A 100 19.92 -3.94 -8.87
C LYS A 100 21.16 -3.36 -8.21
N GLU A 101 21.05 -2.97 -6.94
CA GLU A 101 22.18 -2.45 -6.18
C GLU A 101 23.28 -3.52 -5.99
N ASP A 102 22.89 -4.76 -5.69
CA ASP A 102 23.82 -5.89 -5.58
C ASP A 102 24.52 -6.18 -6.91
N GLU A 103 23.82 -6.08 -8.05
CA GLU A 103 24.44 -6.23 -9.38
C GLU A 103 25.53 -5.18 -9.62
N GLU A 104 25.25 -3.91 -9.30
CA GLU A 104 26.24 -2.83 -9.43
C GLU A 104 27.43 -3.01 -8.49
N VAL A 105 27.20 -3.39 -7.23
CA VAL A 105 28.25 -3.64 -6.24
C VAL A 105 29.10 -4.84 -6.64
N ASN A 106 28.48 -5.89 -7.17
CA ASN A 106 29.16 -7.09 -7.65
C ASN A 106 30.05 -6.79 -8.86
N LYS A 107 29.58 -5.94 -9.78
CA LYS A 107 30.38 -5.48 -10.92
C LYS A 107 31.62 -4.68 -10.45
N LYS A 108 31.42 -3.70 -9.57
CA LYS A 108 32.52 -2.90 -9.00
C LYS A 108 33.52 -3.77 -8.23
N THR A 109 33.02 -4.74 -7.46
CA THR A 109 33.87 -5.66 -6.70
C THR A 109 34.72 -6.54 -7.62
N LYS A 110 34.17 -7.00 -8.75
CA LYS A 110 34.92 -7.73 -9.79
C LYS A 110 36.03 -6.87 -10.37
N GLU A 111 35.70 -5.67 -10.85
CA GLU A 111 36.67 -4.73 -11.44
C GLU A 111 37.82 -4.41 -10.48
N VAL A 112 37.51 -4.09 -9.22
CA VAL A 112 38.52 -3.80 -8.18
C VAL A 112 39.36 -5.04 -7.85
N THR A 113 38.74 -6.22 -7.79
CA THR A 113 39.46 -7.47 -7.50
C THR A 113 40.41 -7.82 -8.64
N ASP A 114 39.99 -7.63 -9.89
CA ASP A 114 40.80 -7.89 -11.07
C ASP A 114 41.99 -6.91 -11.17
N GLU A 115 41.76 -5.62 -10.90
CA GLU A 115 42.86 -4.64 -10.80
C GLU A 115 43.85 -4.98 -9.68
N GLN A 116 43.36 -5.42 -8.52
CA GLN A 116 44.21 -5.82 -7.39
C GLN A 116 45.04 -7.06 -7.73
N ASN A 117 44.42 -8.06 -8.37
CA ASN A 117 45.11 -9.27 -8.82
C ASN A 117 46.19 -8.93 -9.88
N GLN A 118 45.91 -8.03 -10.82
CA GLN A 118 46.89 -7.56 -11.81
C GLN A 118 48.07 -6.83 -11.16
N LYS A 119 47.80 -5.85 -10.27
CA LYS A 119 48.85 -5.13 -9.54
C LYS A 119 49.70 -6.07 -8.67
N ALA A 120 49.09 -7.09 -8.08
CA ALA A 120 49.80 -8.09 -7.28
C ALA A 120 50.71 -8.98 -8.15
N ALA A 121 50.25 -9.39 -9.33
CA ALA A 121 51.05 -10.16 -10.28
C ALA A 121 52.24 -9.34 -10.84
N ASP A 122 52.02 -8.06 -11.17
CA ASP A 122 53.08 -7.16 -11.64
C ASP A 122 54.16 -6.94 -10.58
N ASN A 123 53.75 -6.74 -9.32
CA ASN A 123 54.67 -6.57 -8.20
C ASN A 123 55.44 -7.86 -7.87
N ALA A 124 54.81 -9.03 -7.99
CA ALA A 124 55.50 -10.31 -7.81
C ALA A 124 56.55 -10.54 -8.90
N THR A 125 56.22 -10.21 -10.15
CA THR A 125 57.12 -10.32 -11.31
C THR A 125 58.34 -9.40 -11.17
N LYS A 126 58.14 -8.15 -10.71
CA LYS A 126 59.23 -7.19 -10.49
C LYS A 126 60.20 -7.59 -9.38
N ASN A 127 59.72 -8.31 -8.37
CA ASN A 127 60.51 -8.68 -7.19
C ASN A 127 61.00 -10.14 -7.23
N GLY A 128 60.78 -10.88 -8.33
CA GLY A 128 61.22 -12.27 -8.49
C GLY A 128 60.52 -13.28 -7.57
N LEU A 129 59.33 -12.94 -7.05
CA LEU A 129 58.52 -13.82 -6.21
C LEU A 129 57.52 -14.64 -7.07
N PRO A 130 57.10 -15.83 -6.62
CA PRO A 130 56.07 -16.61 -7.31
C PRO A 130 54.76 -15.81 -7.42
N ILE A 131 54.07 -15.96 -8.56
CA ILE A 131 52.85 -15.22 -8.89
C ILE A 131 51.76 -15.57 -7.86
N PRO A 132 51.16 -14.58 -7.17
CA PRO A 132 50.11 -14.83 -6.20
C PRO A 132 48.85 -15.39 -6.89
N THR A 133 48.19 -16.37 -6.26
CA THR A 133 46.95 -16.97 -6.77
C THR A 133 45.84 -15.91 -6.89
N PRO A 134 45.15 -15.81 -8.05
CA PRO A 134 44.08 -14.85 -8.25
C PRO A 134 42.99 -14.99 -7.19
N LYS A 135 42.67 -13.89 -6.51
CA LYS A 135 41.60 -13.87 -5.50
C LYS A 135 40.26 -13.77 -6.21
N ALA A 136 39.31 -14.61 -5.84
CA ALA A 136 37.96 -14.54 -6.38
C ALA A 136 37.18 -13.32 -5.82
N PRO A 137 36.39 -12.63 -6.65
CA PRO A 137 35.59 -11.50 -6.22
C PRO A 137 34.45 -11.96 -5.29
N LYS A 138 34.22 -11.22 -4.21
CA LYS A 138 33.16 -11.53 -3.26
C LYS A 138 31.81 -11.06 -3.81
N VAL A 139 30.93 -12.00 -4.16
CA VAL A 139 29.60 -11.70 -4.70
C VAL A 139 28.60 -11.57 -3.55
N GLN A 140 27.87 -10.45 -3.49
CA GLN A 140 26.82 -10.18 -2.52
C GLN A 140 25.44 -10.56 -3.09
N HIS A 141 24.64 -11.21 -2.27
CA HIS A 141 23.22 -11.49 -2.52
C HIS A 141 22.48 -11.21 -1.21
N ARG A 142 22.01 -9.98 -1.03
CA ARG A 142 21.24 -9.60 0.16
C ARG A 142 19.84 -10.21 0.07
N GLN A 143 19.45 -10.90 1.13
CA GLN A 143 18.07 -11.32 1.31
C GLN A 143 17.30 -10.18 1.96
N VAL A 144 16.21 -9.77 1.32
CA VAL A 144 15.29 -8.78 1.86
C VAL A 144 14.28 -9.50 2.74
N ASP A 145 14.24 -9.12 4.02
CA ASP A 145 13.19 -9.58 4.91
C ASP A 145 11.93 -8.75 4.69
N CYS A 146 10.92 -9.37 4.08
CA CYS A 146 9.64 -8.74 3.79
C CYS A 146 8.90 -8.28 5.05
N ALA A 147 9.25 -8.75 6.25
CA ALA A 147 8.59 -8.32 7.48
C ALA A 147 9.15 -7.01 8.05
N THR A 148 10.33 -6.57 7.61
CA THR A 148 11.02 -5.39 8.15
C THR A 148 11.11 -4.22 7.16
N VAL A 149 10.47 -4.35 6.00
CA VAL A 149 10.49 -3.30 4.97
C VAL A 149 9.77 -2.06 5.50
N ALA A 150 10.39 -0.90 5.33
CA ALA A 150 9.80 0.39 5.70
C ALA A 150 8.52 0.66 4.89
N ASP A 151 7.65 1.54 5.39
CA ASP A 151 6.41 1.98 4.72
C ASP A 151 5.31 0.91 4.53
N GLN A 152 5.28 -0.09 5.40
CA GLN A 152 4.13 -1.00 5.47
C GLN A 152 2.95 -0.34 6.18
N ASP A 153 1.79 -0.36 5.51
CA ASP A 153 0.56 0.12 6.11
C ASP A 153 -0.03 -0.96 7.02
N PRO A 154 -0.20 -0.70 8.33
CA PRO A 154 -0.78 -1.68 9.25
C PRO A 154 -2.24 -2.04 8.92
N LEU A 155 -2.93 -1.23 8.10
CA LEU A 155 -4.28 -1.54 7.62
C LEU A 155 -4.30 -2.60 6.52
N TRP A 156 -3.16 -2.89 5.87
CA TRP A 156 -3.04 -3.89 4.80
C TRP A 156 -2.54 -5.25 5.31
N GLU A 157 -2.39 -5.42 6.62
CA GLU A 157 -2.03 -6.72 7.19
C GLU A 157 -3.08 -7.78 6.82
N ALA A 158 -2.63 -8.86 6.19
CA ALA A 158 -3.43 -10.01 5.76
C ALA A 158 -3.90 -10.90 6.93
N THR A 159 -4.48 -10.27 7.97
CA THR A 159 -4.98 -10.91 9.17
C THR A 159 -6.50 -10.91 9.20
N GLY A 160 -7.11 -12.05 9.51
CA GLY A 160 -8.58 -12.24 9.53
C GLY A 160 -9.31 -11.24 10.42
N LEU A 161 -8.71 -10.92 11.56
CA LEU A 161 -9.26 -9.98 12.52
C LEU A 161 -9.22 -8.53 12.01
N ARG A 162 -8.17 -8.15 11.27
CA ARG A 162 -8.03 -6.82 10.67
C ARG A 162 -8.97 -6.66 9.48
N TRP A 163 -9.08 -7.68 8.64
CA TRP A 163 -10.03 -7.72 7.53
C TRP A 163 -11.48 -7.58 8.00
N LEU A 164 -11.88 -8.33 9.04
CA LEU A 164 -13.20 -8.17 9.67
C LEU A 164 -13.36 -6.78 10.31
N GLY A 165 -12.32 -6.26 10.96
CA GLY A 165 -12.33 -4.90 11.51
C GLY A 165 -12.61 -3.83 10.45
N ASN A 166 -11.99 -3.94 9.27
CA ASN A 166 -12.22 -3.04 8.16
C ASN A 166 -13.67 -3.13 7.63
N LEU A 167 -14.22 -4.33 7.53
CA LEU A 167 -15.62 -4.53 7.13
C LEU A 167 -16.61 -3.99 8.18
N LEU A 168 -16.32 -4.16 9.47
CA LEU A 168 -17.13 -3.59 10.54
C LEU A 168 -17.09 -2.06 10.53
N ALA A 169 -15.94 -1.46 10.24
CA ALA A 169 -15.82 -0.01 10.08
C ALA A 169 -16.64 0.50 8.87
N LEU A 170 -16.61 -0.21 7.73
CA LEU A 170 -17.48 0.10 6.59
C LEU A 170 -18.96 0.00 6.97
N GLY A 171 -19.35 -1.05 7.70
CA GLY A 171 -20.72 -1.22 8.21
C GLY A 171 -21.13 -0.06 9.11
N PHE A 172 -20.27 0.33 10.05
CA PHE A 172 -20.48 1.48 10.92
C PHE A 172 -20.72 2.76 10.12
N TRP A 173 -19.84 3.09 9.16
CA TRP A 173 -20.00 4.28 8.32
C TRP A 173 -21.30 4.25 7.49
N THR A 174 -21.66 3.09 6.95
CA THR A 174 -22.90 2.90 6.21
C THR A 174 -24.13 3.21 7.09
N THR A 175 -24.16 2.66 8.30
CA THR A 175 -25.25 2.92 9.25
C THR A 175 -25.30 4.40 9.65
N ALA A 176 -24.15 5.04 9.87
CA ALA A 176 -24.09 6.46 10.17
C ALA A 176 -24.64 7.33 9.02
N TYR A 177 -24.32 6.98 7.76
CA TYR A 177 -24.87 7.67 6.60
C TYR A 177 -26.39 7.49 6.51
N LEU A 178 -26.91 6.28 6.68
CA LEU A 178 -28.36 6.02 6.65
C LEU A 178 -29.11 6.76 7.76
N VAL A 179 -28.57 6.78 8.98
CA VAL A 179 -29.15 7.54 10.11
C VAL A 179 -29.14 9.04 9.81
N GLY A 180 -28.06 9.56 9.22
CA GLY A 180 -27.98 10.95 8.78
C GLY A 180 -29.04 11.30 7.73
N THR A 181 -29.23 10.44 6.75
CA THR A 181 -30.25 10.58 5.70
C THR A 181 -31.65 10.57 6.31
N TYR A 182 -31.92 9.60 7.20
CA TYR A 182 -33.19 9.48 7.90
C TYR A 182 -33.51 10.74 8.72
N PHE A 183 -32.52 11.27 9.45
CA PHE A 183 -32.71 12.48 10.24
C PHE A 183 -32.93 13.72 9.36
N SER A 184 -32.21 13.83 8.23
CA SER A 184 -32.39 14.91 7.25
C SER A 184 -33.82 14.91 6.69
N LEU A 185 -34.27 13.75 6.21
CA LEU A 185 -35.63 13.57 5.69
C LEU A 185 -36.69 13.85 6.75
N ARG A 186 -36.51 13.37 7.98
CA ARG A 186 -37.43 13.62 9.09
C ARG A 186 -37.50 15.10 9.47
N ARG A 187 -36.40 15.86 9.33
CA ARG A 187 -36.39 17.32 9.55
C ARG A 187 -37.15 18.04 8.45
N THR A 188 -36.94 17.66 7.20
CA THR A 188 -37.61 18.29 6.05
C THR A 188 -39.11 17.96 6.03
N ALA A 189 -39.51 16.74 6.38
CA ALA A 189 -40.92 16.35 6.49
C ALA A 189 -41.67 16.98 7.67
N ARG A 190 -40.95 17.56 8.64
CA ARG A 190 -41.53 18.31 9.77
C ARG A 190 -41.59 19.83 9.52
N ARG A 191 -40.99 20.31 8.43
CA ARG A 191 -41.13 21.69 7.96
C ARG A 191 -42.33 21.79 7.04
#